data_AF-A0A4Y2NT24-F1
#
_entry.id   AF-A0A4Y2NT24-F1
#
_cell.length_a   1.000
_cell.length_b   1.000
_cell.length_c   1.000
_cell.angle_alpha   90.00
_cell.angle_beta   90.00
_cell.angle_gamma   90.00
#
_symmetry.space_group_name_H-M   'P 1'
#
loop_
_entity.id
_entity.type
_entity.pdbx_description
1 polymer ?
#
loop_
_entity_poly.entity_id
_entity_poly.type
_entity_poly.pdbx_seq_one_letter_code
_entity_poly.pdbx_strand_id
1 'polypeptide(L)'
;MGRKRKKPSKPWCWYCNREFVDEKILIQHQKAKHFRCHLCKRKLYTGPGLAIHCMQVHKQTIDNVPNALPNRNNIETEIYGMEGIPPGDIKEHERQGSSKVSVDICRNVAQIIRCTDNRKSLIGTGANLEQLSEPGHCWKIFHPNAL
;
A
#
# COMPACT_ATOMS: atom_id res chain seq x y z
N MET A 1 34.05 -26.46 -1.95
CA MET A 1 33.29 -25.37 -1.31
C MET A 1 32.16 -24.92 -2.22
N GLY A 2 30.92 -25.38 -1.99
CA GLY A 2 29.76 -24.95 -2.77
C GLY A 2 29.35 -23.54 -2.39
N ARG A 3 29.47 -22.57 -3.31
CA ARG A 3 28.93 -21.22 -3.14
C ARG A 3 27.41 -21.33 -2.99
N LYS A 4 26.92 -21.24 -1.75
CA LYS A 4 25.50 -21.11 -1.43
C LYS A 4 25.01 -19.83 -2.12
N ARG A 5 24.27 -19.97 -3.23
CA ARG A 5 23.68 -18.82 -3.93
C ARG A 5 22.79 -18.11 -2.92
N LYS A 6 23.13 -16.86 -2.58
CA LYS A 6 22.25 -16.00 -1.78
C LYS A 6 20.93 -15.90 -2.57
N LYS A 7 19.82 -16.23 -1.92
CA LYS A 7 18.50 -16.01 -2.51
C LYS A 7 18.43 -14.52 -2.88
N PRO A 8 17.96 -14.15 -4.08
CA PRO A 8 17.72 -12.74 -4.39
C PRO A 8 16.80 -12.17 -3.31
N SER A 9 17.21 -11.07 -2.69
CA SER A 9 16.36 -10.36 -1.74
C SER A 9 15.08 -9.94 -2.45
N LYS A 10 13.95 -10.13 -1.79
CA LYS A 10 12.66 -9.70 -2.35
C LYS A 10 12.67 -8.18 -2.48
N PRO A 11 12.26 -7.61 -3.62
CA PRO A 11 12.16 -6.17 -3.77
C PRO A 11 11.15 -5.61 -2.77
N TRP A 12 11.48 -4.47 -2.17
CA TRP A 12 10.63 -3.84 -1.16
C TRP A 12 10.57 -2.33 -1.33
N CYS A 13 9.51 -1.72 -0.84
CA CYS A 13 9.31 -0.28 -0.96
C CYS A 13 9.92 0.48 0.23
N TRP A 14 10.91 1.33 -0.04
CA TRP A 14 11.55 2.16 0.98
C TRP A 14 10.57 3.03 1.78
N TYR A 15 9.57 3.60 1.11
CA TYR A 15 8.59 4.53 1.71
C TYR A 15 7.56 3.87 2.63
N CYS A 16 7.22 2.59 2.41
CA CYS A 16 6.16 1.91 3.17
C CYS A 16 6.49 0.50 3.67
N ASN A 17 7.73 0.05 3.48
CA ASN A 17 8.26 -1.24 3.92
C ASN A 17 7.48 -2.48 3.42
N ARG A 18 6.73 -2.36 2.31
CA ARG A 18 6.04 -3.50 1.70
C ARG A 18 6.96 -4.30 0.81
N GLU A 19 6.90 -5.62 0.93
CA GLU A 19 7.59 -6.56 0.05
C GLU A 19 6.78 -6.84 -1.22
N PHE A 20 7.47 -7.07 -2.32
CA PHE A 20 6.91 -7.38 -3.62
C PHE A 20 7.62 -8.60 -4.22
N VAL A 21 6.95 -9.27 -5.15
CA VAL A 21 7.53 -10.41 -5.88
C VAL A 21 8.51 -9.92 -6.95
N ASP A 22 8.11 -8.86 -7.67
CA ASP A 22 8.87 -8.31 -8.79
C ASP A 22 9.14 -6.82 -8.62
N GLU A 23 10.29 -6.38 -9.11
CA GLU A 23 10.67 -4.97 -9.13
C GLU A 23 9.69 -4.12 -9.96
N LYS A 24 9.12 -4.69 -11.03
CA LYS A 24 8.10 -4.01 -11.84
C LYS A 24 6.85 -3.68 -11.02
N ILE A 25 6.43 -4.60 -10.16
CA ILE A 25 5.25 -4.40 -9.28
C ILE A 25 5.59 -3.35 -8.22
N LEU A 26 6.81 -3.38 -7.67
CA LEU A 26 7.30 -2.35 -6.75
C LEU A 26 7.27 -0.95 -7.40
N ILE A 27 7.79 -0.81 -8.62
CA ILE A 27 7.79 0.47 -9.36
C ILE A 27 6.34 0.93 -9.60
N GLN A 28 5.44 0.03 -10.01
CA GLN A 28 4.03 0.36 -10.19
C GLN A 28 3.38 0.82 -8.88
N HIS A 29 3.70 0.18 -7.75
CA HIS A 29 3.26 0.58 -6.43
C HIS A 29 3.75 1.99 -6.05
N GLN A 30 5.04 2.27 -6.24
CA GLN A 30 5.64 3.59 -6.01
C GLN A 30 4.87 4.68 -6.79
N LYS A 31 4.66 4.47 -8.09
CA LYS A 31 3.91 5.39 -8.97
C LYS A 31 2.46 5.62 -8.53
N ALA A 32 1.77 4.57 -8.10
CA ALA A 32 0.36 4.64 -7.76
C ALA A 32 0.09 5.24 -6.37
N LYS A 33 0.99 4.99 -5.40
CA LYS A 33 0.76 5.25 -3.98
C LYS A 33 1.56 6.42 -3.43
N HIS A 34 2.79 6.62 -3.91
CA HIS A 34 3.73 7.63 -3.43
C HIS A 34 3.88 8.78 -4.43
N PHE A 35 4.05 8.48 -5.71
CA PHE A 35 4.31 9.47 -6.76
C PHE A 35 3.05 9.84 -7.56
N ARG A 36 1.92 9.97 -6.86
CA ARG A 36 0.65 10.41 -7.45
C ARG A 36 0.36 11.85 -7.05
N CYS A 37 0.26 12.73 -8.04
CA CYS A 37 -0.18 14.10 -7.78
C CYS A 37 -1.59 14.10 -7.17
N HIS A 38 -1.76 14.84 -6.07
CA HIS A 38 -3.04 14.96 -5.36
C HIS A 38 -4.05 15.83 -6.13
N LEU A 39 -3.59 16.69 -7.05
CA LEU A 39 -4.42 17.63 -7.80
C LEU A 39 -4.88 17.03 -9.13
N CYS A 40 -3.95 16.65 -10.02
CA CYS A 40 -4.30 16.11 -11.34
C CYS A 40 -4.26 14.58 -11.43
N LYS A 41 -3.91 13.88 -10.34
CA LYS A 41 -3.80 12.40 -10.30
C LYS A 41 -2.76 11.82 -11.27
N ARG A 42 -1.91 12.65 -11.89
CA ARG A 42 -0.78 12.21 -12.72
C ARG A 42 0.20 11.40 -11.88
N LYS A 43 0.70 10.30 -12.46
CA LYS A 43 1.69 9.41 -11.84
C LYS A 43 3.07 9.75 -12.39
N LEU A 44 4.02 10.02 -11.49
CA LEU A 44 5.40 10.34 -11.80
C LEU A 44 6.30 9.19 -11.35
N TYR A 45 7.58 9.22 -11.73
CA TYR A 45 8.54 8.14 -11.46
C TYR A 45 9.43 8.39 -10.25
N THR A 46 9.68 9.66 -9.91
CA THR A 46 10.62 10.06 -8.85
C THR A 46 9.98 11.10 -7.92
N GLY A 47 10.49 11.18 -6.68
CA GLY A 47 10.10 12.17 -5.69
C GLY A 47 10.29 13.61 -6.18
N PRO A 48 11.49 14.01 -6.63
CA PRO A 48 11.72 15.36 -7.15
C PRO A 48 10.86 15.66 -8.38
N GLY A 49 10.63 14.67 -9.24
CA GLY A 49 9.74 14.80 -10.39
C GLY A 49 8.29 15.12 -10.01
N LEU A 50 7.79 14.57 -8.90
CA LEU A 50 6.48 14.92 -8.35
C LEU A 50 6.46 16.37 -7.81
N ALA A 51 7.50 16.77 -7.08
CA ALA A 51 7.58 18.13 -6.52
C ALA A 51 7.66 19.19 -7.63
N ILE A 52 8.53 18.97 -8.62
CA ILE A 52 8.66 19.85 -9.80
C ILE A 52 7.33 19.91 -10.56
N HIS A 53 6.65 18.78 -10.77
CA HIS A 53 5.35 18.75 -11.43
C HIS A 53 4.31 19.59 -10.70
N CYS A 54 4.20 19.44 -9.36
CA CYS A 54 3.29 20.26 -8.55
C CYS A 54 3.65 21.75 -8.62
N MET A 55 4.94 22.09 -8.57
CA MET A 55 5.40 23.48 -8.65
C MET A 55 5.13 24.10 -10.02
N GLN A 56 5.41 23.39 -11.11
CA GLN A 56 5.28 23.92 -12.46
C GLN A 56 3.82 23.99 -12.93
N VAL A 57 3.06 22.92 -12.74
CA VAL A 57 1.69 22.79 -13.28
C VAL A 57 0.66 23.40 -12.35
N HIS A 58 0.85 23.26 -11.04
CA HIS A 58 -0.15 23.66 -10.05
C HIS A 58 0.27 24.84 -9.17
N LYS A 59 1.52 25.31 -9.29
CA LYS A 59 2.08 26.38 -8.43
C LYS A 59 1.98 26.01 -6.94
N GLN A 60 2.16 24.74 -6.63
CA GLN A 60 2.13 24.18 -5.28
C GLN A 60 3.47 23.54 -4.97
N THR A 61 4.05 23.86 -3.81
CA THR A 61 5.27 23.22 -3.30
C THR A 61 4.89 22.00 -2.46
N ILE A 62 5.64 20.92 -2.63
CA ILE A 62 5.49 19.71 -1.83
C ILE A 62 6.88 19.41 -1.27
N ASP A 63 6.99 19.37 0.06
CA ASP A 63 8.26 19.14 0.75
C ASP A 63 8.41 17.67 1.23
N ASN A 64 7.31 16.91 1.27
CA ASN A 64 7.30 15.53 1.74
C ASN A 64 6.51 14.59 0.81
N VAL A 65 7.01 13.37 0.61
CA VAL A 65 6.32 12.33 -0.16
C VAL A 65 5.04 11.87 0.57
N PRO A 66 3.86 11.91 -0.06
CA PRO A 66 2.63 11.48 0.58
C PRO A 66 2.61 9.96 0.82
N ASN A 67 1.94 9.53 1.89
CA ASN A 67 1.79 8.12 2.28
C ASN A 67 3.10 7.36 2.55
N ALA A 68 4.20 8.08 2.78
CA ALA A 68 5.48 7.56 3.23
C ALA A 68 5.58 7.57 4.76
N LEU A 69 6.49 6.77 5.31
CA LEU A 69 6.83 6.82 6.73
C LEU A 69 7.45 8.19 7.09
N PRO A 70 7.21 8.71 8.30
CA PRO A 70 7.67 10.04 8.70
C PRO A 70 9.20 10.16 8.75
N ASN A 71 9.92 9.05 8.92
CA ASN A 71 11.38 8.99 8.88
C ASN A 71 11.95 8.75 7.47
N ARG A 72 11.10 8.59 6.45
CA ARG A 72 11.45 8.24 5.06
C ARG A 72 10.59 8.98 4.05
N ASN A 73 10.24 10.23 4.34
CA ASN A 73 9.37 11.06 3.51
C ASN A 73 10.13 12.12 2.70
N ASN A 74 11.47 12.15 2.77
CA ASN A 74 12.28 13.11 2.03
C ASN A 74 12.08 12.98 0.52
N ILE A 75 11.82 14.11 -0.14
CA ILE A 75 11.59 14.20 -1.59
C ILE A 75 12.90 14.18 -2.36
N GLU A 76 14.00 14.64 -1.77
CA GLU A 76 15.30 14.71 -2.44
C GLU A 76 15.90 13.32 -2.67
N THR A 77 15.45 12.31 -1.93
CA THR A 77 15.92 10.94 -2.10
C THR A 77 15.31 10.32 -3.37
N GLU A 78 16.14 10.21 -4.40
CA GLU A 78 15.77 9.61 -5.68
C GLU A 78 15.83 8.09 -5.62
N ILE A 79 14.66 7.46 -5.43
CA ILE A 79 14.54 6.00 -5.39
C ILE A 79 13.72 5.53 -6.59
N TYR A 80 14.28 4.61 -7.36
CA TYR A 80 13.62 3.95 -8.47
C TYR A 80 13.69 2.43 -8.29
N GLY A 81 12.56 1.78 -7.98
CA GLY A 81 12.57 0.37 -7.61
C GLY A 81 13.41 0.17 -6.34
N MET A 82 14.50 -0.60 -6.44
CA MET A 82 15.51 -0.76 -5.39
C MET A 82 16.76 0.11 -5.57
N GLU A 83 16.90 0.79 -6.71
CA GLU A 83 18.01 1.69 -6.97
C GLU A 83 17.83 3.01 -6.22
N GLY A 84 18.91 3.54 -5.65
CA GLY A 84 18.90 4.79 -4.87
C GLY A 84 18.56 4.64 -3.39
N ILE A 85 18.31 3.41 -2.89
CA ILE A 85 18.10 3.17 -1.45
C ILE A 85 19.44 3.30 -0.70
N PRO A 86 19.54 4.13 0.35
CA PRO A 86 20.75 4.23 1.15
C PRO A 86 21.21 2.88 1.71
N PRO A 87 22.51 2.55 1.67
CA PRO A 87 23.01 1.23 2.10
C PRO A 87 22.75 0.93 3.58
N GLY A 88 22.65 1.99 4.41
CA GLY A 88 22.26 1.85 5.83
C GLY A 88 20.86 1.27 5.99
N ASP A 89 19.89 1.74 5.20
CA ASP A 89 18.51 1.24 5.23
C ASP A 89 18.37 -0.16 4.65
N ILE A 90 19.17 -0.51 3.64
CA ILE A 90 19.20 -1.88 3.09
C ILE A 90 19.63 -2.86 4.18
N LYS A 91 20.74 -2.58 4.86
CA LYS A 91 21.27 -3.43 5.93
C LYS A 91 20.30 -3.56 7.10
N GLU A 92 19.62 -2.47 7.45
CA GLU A 92 18.62 -2.47 8.51
C GLU A 92 17.38 -3.28 8.11
N HIS A 93 16.93 -3.15 6.86
CA HIS A 93 15.83 -3.97 6.34
C HIS A 93 16.18 -5.46 6.32
N GLU A 94 17.41 -5.84 5.95
CA GLU A 94 17.87 -7.24 6.01
C GLU A 94 17.86 -7.79 7.45
N ARG A 95 18.23 -6.98 8.44
CA ARG A 95 18.15 -7.36 9.86
C ARG A 95 16.70 -7.53 10.32
N GLN A 96 15.81 -6.64 9.89
CA GLN A 96 14.40 -6.66 10.31
C GLN A 96 13.54 -7.67 9.52
N GLY A 97 13.92 -8.02 8.30
CA GLY A 97 13.19 -8.88 7.38
C GLY A 97 13.11 -10.36 7.79
N SER A 98 13.78 -10.75 8.87
CA SER A 98 13.64 -12.10 9.46
C SER A 98 12.53 -12.18 10.53
N SER A 99 11.94 -11.06 10.95
CA SER A 99 11.13 -11.01 12.19
C SER A 99 9.73 -10.44 12.02
N LYS A 100 9.30 -10.08 10.81
CA LYS A 100 7.95 -9.54 10.55
C LYS A 100 7.29 -10.34 9.44
N VAL A 101 6.60 -11.41 9.82
CA VAL A 101 5.47 -11.93 9.03
C VAL A 101 4.48 -10.77 8.91
N SER A 102 4.49 -10.10 7.76
CA SER A 102 3.65 -8.92 7.53
C SER A 102 2.19 -9.34 7.57
N VAL A 103 1.53 -9.02 8.69
CA VAL A 103 0.10 -8.76 8.77
C VAL A 103 -0.19 -7.47 7.99
N ASP A 104 -0.09 -7.53 6.66
CA ASP A 104 -0.72 -6.56 5.77
C ASP A 104 -2.08 -7.12 5.35
N ILE A 105 -3.00 -6.90 6.28
CA ILE A 105 -4.44 -6.79 6.13
C ILE A 105 -4.84 -6.34 4.72
N CYS A 106 -5.65 -7.17 4.07
CA CYS A 106 -6.55 -6.81 2.99
C CYS A 106 -7.41 -5.60 3.41
N ARG A 107 -6.92 -4.39 3.14
CA ARG A 107 -7.70 -3.15 3.12
C ARG A 107 -8.43 -3.12 1.76
N ASN A 108 -9.74 -3.12 1.58
CA ASN A 108 -10.90 -2.82 2.41
C ASN A 108 -12.14 -3.37 1.69
N VAL A 109 -13.02 -4.11 2.36
CA VAL A 109 -14.48 -3.87 2.31
C VAL A 109 -15.03 -4.20 3.70
N ALA A 110 -15.19 -3.20 4.56
CA ALA A 110 -16.11 -3.32 5.68
C ALA A 110 -17.51 -3.00 5.14
N GLN A 111 -18.39 -3.99 5.01
CA GLN A 111 -19.81 -3.73 4.78
C GLN A 111 -20.42 -3.24 6.10
N ILE A 112 -20.88 -1.99 6.11
CA ILE A 112 -21.70 -1.48 7.21
C ILE A 112 -23.14 -1.91 6.94
N ILE A 113 -23.67 -2.87 7.71
CA ILE A 113 -25.10 -3.13 7.78
C ILE A 113 -25.70 -2.12 8.77
N ARG A 114 -26.60 -1.24 8.31
CA ARG A 114 -27.43 -0.41 9.17
C ARG A 114 -28.78 -1.10 9.35
N CYS A 115 -29.08 -1.56 10.55
CA CYS A 115 -30.45 -1.94 10.94
C CYS A 115 -31.22 -0.65 11.27
N THR A 116 -32.51 -0.58 10.91
CA THR A 116 -33.36 0.59 11.21
C THR A 116 -33.68 0.74 12.69
N ASP A 117 -33.40 -0.28 13.51
CA ASP A 117 -33.40 -0.19 14.96
C ASP A 117 -31.96 -0.06 15.46
N ASN A 118 -31.67 1.09 16.06
CA ASN A 118 -30.35 1.59 16.46
C ASN A 118 -29.58 0.65 17.41
N ARG A 119 -28.97 -0.42 16.87
CA ARG A 119 -27.98 -1.26 17.56
C ARG A 119 -26.88 -1.66 16.58
N LYS A 120 -25.68 -1.08 16.75
CA LYS A 120 -24.46 -1.49 16.04
C LYS A 120 -24.08 -2.90 16.50
N SER A 121 -23.92 -3.84 15.56
CA SER A 121 -23.23 -5.11 15.81
C SER A 121 -22.02 -5.21 14.88
N LEU A 122 -20.85 -5.47 15.46
CA LEU A 122 -19.60 -5.73 14.77
C LEU A 122 -19.45 -7.25 14.69
N ILE A 123 -19.55 -7.83 13.49
CA ILE A 123 -19.20 -9.24 13.29
C ILE A 123 -17.72 -9.30 12.91
N GLY A 124 -16.93 -9.91 13.79
CA GLY A 124 -15.52 -10.20 13.56
C GLY A 124 -15.34 -11.24 12.45
N THR A 125 -14.20 -11.18 11.77
CA THR A 125 -13.83 -12.10 10.69
C THR A 125 -13.80 -13.55 11.17
N GLY A 126 -14.79 -14.35 10.79
CA GLY A 126 -14.79 -15.78 11.10
C GLY A 126 -16.07 -16.55 10.83
N ALA A 127 -16.99 -16.06 9.98
CA ALA A 127 -18.18 -16.82 9.61
C ALA A 127 -17.89 -17.72 8.39
N ASN A 128 -17.73 -19.01 8.66
CA ASN A 128 -17.72 -20.08 7.67
C ASN A 128 -19.05 -20.07 6.88
N LEU A 129 -18.97 -20.19 5.54
CA LEU A 129 -20.11 -20.08 4.62
C LEU A 129 -21.08 -21.27 4.68
N GLU A 130 -20.80 -22.33 5.45
CA GLU A 130 -21.65 -23.54 5.56
C GLU A 130 -22.60 -23.56 6.77
N GLN A 131 -23.05 -22.42 7.29
CA GLN A 131 -24.00 -22.42 8.43
C GLN A 131 -25.29 -21.63 8.22
N LEU A 132 -25.69 -21.37 6.98
CA LEU A 132 -26.98 -20.76 6.67
C LEU A 132 -27.92 -21.74 5.98
N SER A 133 -28.38 -22.74 6.73
CA SER A 133 -29.62 -23.45 6.42
C SER A 133 -30.58 -23.36 7.60
N GLU A 134 -31.22 -22.20 7.76
CA GLU A 134 -32.45 -22.07 8.54
C GLU A 134 -33.51 -21.43 7.62
N PRO A 135 -34.68 -22.06 7.44
CA PRO A 135 -35.69 -21.60 6.47
C PRO A 135 -36.40 -20.34 6.98
N GLY A 136 -36.26 -19.21 6.26
CA GLY A 136 -37.15 -18.06 6.48
C GLY A 136 -36.63 -16.67 6.11
N HIS A 137 -35.33 -16.48 5.81
CA HIS A 137 -34.79 -15.14 5.57
C HIS A 137 -34.52 -14.84 4.08
N CYS A 138 -35.33 -13.94 3.51
CA CYS A 138 -35.10 -13.39 2.17
C CYS A 138 -34.09 -12.23 2.25
N TRP A 139 -32.82 -12.51 1.95
CA TRP A 139 -31.79 -11.48 1.88
C TRP A 139 -31.84 -10.79 0.51
N LYS A 140 -32.21 -9.51 0.46
CA LYS A 140 -32.05 -8.69 -0.74
C LYS A 140 -30.65 -8.07 -0.74
N ILE A 141 -29.82 -8.54 -1.67
CA ILE A 141 -28.51 -7.93 -1.96
C ILE A 141 -28.77 -6.63 -2.73
N PHE A 142 -28.29 -5.49 -2.22
CA PHE A 142 -28.33 -4.23 -2.95
C PHE A 142 -26.90 -3.82 -3.35
N HIS A 143 -26.62 -3.78 -4.65
CA HIS A 143 -25.36 -3.31 -5.20
C HIS A 143 -25.46 -1.79 -5.47
N PRO A 144 -24.55 -0.94 -4.97
CA PRO A 144 -24.65 0.51 -5.10
C PRO A 144 -24.17 1.06 -6.46
N ASN A 145 -24.33 0.33 -7.56
CA ASN A 145 -23.95 0.81 -8.90
C ASN A 145 -25.00 0.43 -9.95
N ALA A 146 -26.18 1.05 -9.85
CA ALA A 146 -27.14 1.14 -10.94
C ALA A 146 -27.49 2.62 -11.15
N LEU A 147 -26.70 3.27 -12.01
CA LEU A 147 -27.13 4.35 -12.89
C LEU A 147 -26.65 3.98 -14.28
#